data_AF-V9ETD2-F1
#
_entry.id   AF-V9ETD2-F1
#
_cell.length_a   1.000
_cell.length_b   1.000
_cell.length_c   1.000
_cell.angle_alpha   90.00
_cell.angle_beta   90.00
_cell.angle_gamma   90.00
#
_symmetry.space_group_name_H-M   'P 1'
#
loop_
_entity.id
_entity.type
_entity.pdbx_description
1 polymer ?
#
loop_
_entity_poly.entity_id
_entity_poly.type
_entity_poly.pdbx_seq_one_letter_code
_entity_poly.pdbx_strand_id
1 'polypeptide(L)'
;MTRARTRAETKRRRSSSVGDATSAEYTEQLYSALTAGALWFLGVKDMVQLLGTCRTLRFDKSVGVMALSNCSVGVHLLHGCNGDWMDLSLQKQQESTAEESIFWSECQEHIHVARKKELNRRLMEDNKSLDYSRGQGAQMLSLIGKMETRLKPFCSRAYVATPFGEFCRARPVIVPLAARLDKEPNTVWTMEDARNALNSMWDRLGDDFTAPNTAYVHVSELGMHWENIAVAKSETKSKCNFCDAAKKAVREYRKEAKTLMDEFSRVLKSKQVEWRAEGLDDDEMHERRSLLKADLFLEDSYPDPNAAESTADDILAHICEHDKFPVVPFEGMASGLERKNDDIFNALALECQDLCDSFYQPLKHKLATSVALCGQRVHRPWMDTGEDVGIIRRELIAGLSSNGFLVGVYVMKAVEG
;
A
#
# COMPACT_ATOMS: atom_id res chain seq x y z
N MET A 1 -1.44 13.05 77.36
CA MET A 1 -0.21 12.48 76.79
C MET A 1 -0.27 12.57 75.27
N THR A 2 0.34 13.61 74.69
CA THR A 2 0.41 13.84 73.25
C THR A 2 1.61 13.08 72.68
N ARG A 3 1.34 12.16 71.74
CA ARG A 3 2.35 11.32 71.10
C ARG A 3 3.27 12.18 70.22
N ALA A 4 4.58 12.16 70.50
CA ALA A 4 5.57 12.86 69.70
C ALA A 4 5.62 12.26 68.27
N ARG A 5 5.46 13.13 67.26
CA ARG A 5 5.51 12.77 65.83
C ARG A 5 6.93 12.36 65.44
N THR A 6 7.02 11.39 64.52
CA THR A 6 8.30 10.83 64.09
C THR A 6 8.97 11.71 63.04
N ARG A 7 10.32 11.75 63.04
CA ARG A 7 11.16 12.53 62.10
C ARG A 7 10.86 12.26 60.61
N ALA A 8 10.29 11.10 60.30
CA ALA A 8 9.87 10.71 58.95
C ALA A 8 8.57 11.42 58.50
N GLU A 9 7.61 11.64 59.39
CA GLU A 9 6.37 12.37 59.10
C GLU A 9 6.64 13.87 58.88
N THR A 10 7.60 14.44 59.62
CA THR A 10 8.04 15.83 59.45
C THR A 10 8.79 16.03 58.11
N LYS A 11 9.49 15.00 57.62
CA LYS A 11 10.20 15.04 56.33
C LYS A 11 9.24 14.92 55.14
N ARG A 12 8.20 14.06 55.23
CA ARG A 12 7.14 13.93 54.21
C ARG A 12 6.30 15.19 54.03
N ARG A 13 6.03 15.94 55.11
CA ARG A 13 5.32 17.23 55.01
C ARG A 13 6.20 18.38 54.52
N ARG A 14 7.52 18.36 54.76
CA ARG A 14 8.45 19.36 54.21
C ARG A 14 8.72 19.16 52.72
N SER A 15 8.68 17.93 52.21
CA SER A 15 8.79 17.64 50.78
C SER A 15 7.51 17.94 49.98
N SER A 16 6.35 18.02 50.64
CA SER A 16 5.06 18.29 49.99
C SER A 16 4.64 19.76 49.99
N SER A 17 5.39 20.68 50.60
CA SER A 17 4.99 22.10 50.70
C SER A 17 5.95 23.07 50.03
N VAL A 18 7.08 22.61 49.49
CA VAL A 18 8.12 23.47 48.87
C VAL A 18 8.39 23.09 47.41
N GLY A 19 7.95 21.90 46.96
CA GLY A 19 8.13 21.43 45.58
C GLY A 19 7.01 21.80 44.60
N ASP A 20 5.82 22.14 45.09
CA ASP A 20 4.65 22.35 44.21
C ASP A 20 4.65 23.74 43.55
N ALA A 21 5.12 24.78 44.23
CA ALA A 21 5.11 26.15 43.70
C ALA A 21 6.14 26.36 42.57
N THR A 22 7.36 25.83 42.75
CA THR A 22 8.42 25.91 41.73
C THR A 22 8.12 25.01 40.53
N SER A 23 7.58 23.81 40.75
CA SER A 23 7.15 22.92 39.67
C SER A 23 6.02 23.52 38.82
N ALA A 24 5.09 24.25 39.43
CA ALA A 24 4.03 24.95 38.70
C ALA A 24 4.60 26.08 37.82
N GLU A 25 5.51 26.89 38.37
CA GLU A 25 6.15 28.01 37.67
C GLU A 25 6.97 27.55 36.45
N TYR A 26 7.74 26.45 36.57
CA TYR A 26 8.45 25.87 35.42
C TYR A 26 7.50 25.30 34.36
N THR A 27 6.36 24.75 34.77
CA THR A 27 5.35 24.21 33.84
C THR A 27 4.67 25.34 33.06
N GLU A 28 4.36 26.45 33.71
CA GLU A 28 3.81 27.65 33.08
C GLU A 28 4.81 28.30 32.13
N GLN A 29 6.08 28.41 32.53
CA GLN A 29 7.15 28.93 31.66
C GLN A 29 7.34 28.05 30.42
N LEU A 30 7.32 26.72 30.57
CA LEU A 30 7.37 25.80 29.45
C LEU A 30 6.17 25.99 28.52
N TYR A 31 4.96 26.02 29.06
CA TYR A 31 3.74 26.21 28.27
C TYR A 31 3.75 27.55 27.51
N SER A 32 4.19 28.62 28.18
CA SER A 32 4.39 29.94 27.60
C SER A 32 5.42 29.89 26.46
N ALA A 33 6.56 29.22 26.65
CA ALA A 33 7.55 29.05 25.60
C ALA A 33 7.02 28.27 24.38
N LEU A 34 6.26 27.20 24.61
CA LEU A 34 5.65 26.39 23.55
C LEU A 34 4.65 27.19 22.73
N THR A 35 3.77 27.94 23.40
CA THR A 35 2.75 28.79 22.78
C THR A 35 3.35 30.05 22.12
N ALA A 36 4.47 30.55 22.63
CA ALA A 36 5.20 31.68 22.05
C ALA A 36 5.97 31.34 20.77
N GLY A 37 6.18 30.04 20.47
CA GLY A 37 6.76 29.60 19.19
C GLY A 37 7.90 28.59 19.29
N ALA A 38 8.25 28.08 20.49
CA ALA A 38 9.32 27.09 20.61
C ALA A 38 9.09 25.82 19.78
N LEU A 39 7.82 25.44 19.57
CA LEU A 39 7.44 24.32 18.69
C LEU A 39 7.95 24.48 17.25
N TRP A 40 8.16 25.71 16.77
CA TRP A 40 8.59 25.97 15.39
C TRP A 40 10.00 25.49 15.08
N PHE A 41 10.83 25.33 16.11
CA PHE A 41 12.21 24.89 15.96
C PHE A 41 12.37 23.37 16.13
N LEU A 42 11.28 22.66 16.40
CA LEU A 42 11.30 21.23 16.66
C LEU A 42 10.89 20.44 15.41
N GLY A 43 11.64 19.36 15.13
CA GLY A 43 11.22 18.37 14.15
C GLY A 43 10.03 17.54 14.66
N VAL A 44 9.36 16.82 13.76
CA VAL A 44 8.21 15.97 14.10
C VAL A 44 8.53 15.00 15.25
N LYS A 45 9.70 14.37 15.22
CA LYS A 45 10.16 13.46 16.28
C LYS A 45 10.26 14.16 17.64
N ASP A 46 10.83 15.36 17.68
CA ASP A 46 11.04 16.11 18.92
C ASP A 46 9.72 16.65 19.47
N MET A 47 8.81 17.10 18.59
CA MET A 47 7.45 17.49 18.97
C MET A 47 6.68 16.32 19.59
N VAL A 48 6.77 15.11 19.02
CA VAL A 48 6.15 13.90 19.58
C VAL A 48 6.73 13.56 20.95
N GLN A 49 8.05 13.63 21.11
CA GLN A 49 8.71 13.39 22.39
C GLN A 49 8.28 14.41 23.44
N LEU A 50 8.26 15.69 23.09
CA LEU A 50 7.80 16.79 23.94
C LEU A 50 6.35 16.57 24.41
N LEU A 51 5.42 16.32 23.49
CA LEU A 51 4.02 16.01 23.83
C LEU A 51 3.90 14.73 24.67
N GLY A 52 4.85 13.80 24.50
CA GLY A 52 4.93 12.55 25.27
C GLY A 52 5.40 12.72 26.71
N THR A 53 6.10 13.81 27.06
CA THR A 53 6.75 14.00 28.37
C THR A 53 5.79 14.00 29.56
N CYS A 54 4.58 14.57 29.39
CA CYS A 54 3.59 14.61 30.44
C CYS A 54 2.16 14.46 29.92
N ARG A 55 1.25 14.10 30.84
CA ARG A 55 -0.17 13.95 30.54
C ARG A 55 -0.76 15.25 29.99
N THR A 56 -0.53 16.37 30.66
CA THR A 56 -1.12 17.67 30.30
C THR A 56 -0.83 18.06 28.86
N LEU A 57 0.44 18.01 28.42
CA LEU A 57 0.82 18.37 27.05
C LEU A 57 0.24 17.40 26.01
N ARG A 58 0.20 16.10 26.33
CA ARG A 58 -0.35 15.07 25.43
C ARG A 58 -1.82 15.29 25.09
N PHE A 59 -2.59 15.76 26.07
CA PHE A 59 -4.04 15.93 25.97
C PHE A 59 -4.45 17.40 25.72
N ASP A 60 -3.49 18.33 25.63
CA ASP A 60 -3.75 19.74 25.37
C ASP A 60 -4.08 19.97 23.89
N LYS A 61 -5.30 20.47 23.63
CA LYS A 61 -5.79 20.77 22.28
C LYS A 61 -4.96 21.84 21.59
N SER A 62 -4.62 22.93 22.28
CA SER A 62 -3.90 24.08 21.71
C SER A 62 -2.49 23.69 21.27
N VAL A 63 -1.74 23.05 22.16
CA VAL A 63 -0.39 22.59 21.87
C VAL A 63 -0.39 21.50 20.80
N GLY A 64 -1.35 20.56 20.85
CA GLY A 64 -1.52 19.54 19.83
C GLY A 64 -1.80 20.11 18.44
N VAL A 65 -2.73 21.07 18.33
CA VAL A 65 -3.03 21.78 17.08
C VAL A 65 -1.80 22.53 16.56
N MET A 66 -1.11 23.28 17.42
CA MET A 66 0.10 24.01 17.00
C MET A 66 1.21 23.08 16.49
N ALA A 67 1.38 21.90 17.11
CA ALA A 67 2.36 20.92 16.69
C ALA A 67 1.98 20.28 15.35
N LEU A 68 0.70 19.91 15.15
CA LEU A 68 0.19 19.39 13.87
C LEU A 68 0.32 20.43 12.75
N SER A 69 -0.03 21.69 13.01
CA SER A 69 0.17 22.79 12.05
C SER A 69 1.63 23.04 11.68
N ASN A 70 2.57 22.59 12.51
CA ASN A 70 4.00 22.76 12.27
C ASN A 70 4.66 21.57 11.56
N CYS A 71 3.92 20.46 11.34
CA CYS A 71 4.43 19.36 10.55
C CYS A 71 4.36 19.67 9.04
N SER A 72 5.08 18.89 8.23
CA SER A 72 5.17 19.07 6.77
C SER A 72 3.82 19.04 6.05
N VAL A 73 2.87 18.27 6.57
CA VAL A 73 1.53 18.08 5.98
C VAL A 73 0.47 18.96 6.63
N GLY A 74 0.83 19.72 7.66
CA GLY A 74 -0.11 20.46 8.51
C GLY A 74 -1.03 21.38 7.71
N VAL A 75 -0.48 22.07 6.70
CA VAL A 75 -1.22 23.01 5.83
C VAL A 75 -2.30 22.35 4.96
N HIS A 76 -2.30 21.02 4.86
CA HIS A 76 -3.23 20.26 4.03
C HIS A 76 -4.29 19.50 4.82
N LEU A 77 -4.07 19.26 6.13
CA LEU A 77 -4.95 18.43 6.94
C LEU A 77 -6.36 19.00 7.02
N LEU A 78 -7.37 18.19 6.68
CA LEU A 78 -8.80 18.56 6.65
C LEU A 78 -9.20 19.53 5.53
N HIS A 79 -8.31 19.77 4.56
CA HIS A 79 -8.61 20.63 3.40
C HIS A 79 -9.17 19.86 2.20
N GLY A 80 -9.20 18.52 2.24
CA GLY A 80 -9.68 17.67 1.15
C GLY A 80 -8.86 17.78 -0.14
N CYS A 81 -7.63 18.32 -0.06
CA CYS A 81 -6.76 18.51 -1.22
C CYS A 81 -5.82 17.31 -1.42
N ASN A 82 -5.02 17.29 -2.50
CA ASN A 82 -4.09 16.17 -2.77
C ASN A 82 -3.09 15.89 -1.65
N GLY A 83 -2.69 16.94 -0.93
CA GLY A 83 -1.75 16.83 0.19
C GLY A 83 -2.42 16.41 1.50
N ASP A 84 -3.74 16.26 1.54
CA ASP A 84 -4.48 15.97 2.76
C ASP A 84 -4.42 14.48 3.09
N TRP A 85 -3.70 14.14 4.16
CA TRP A 85 -3.57 12.74 4.57
C TRP A 85 -4.80 12.23 5.34
N MET A 86 -5.74 13.10 5.73
CA MET A 86 -6.96 12.72 6.45
C MET A 86 -8.17 12.51 5.55
N ASP A 87 -8.06 12.82 4.25
CA ASP A 87 -9.16 12.67 3.31
C ASP A 87 -9.18 11.26 2.70
N LEU A 88 -10.10 10.42 3.20
CA LEU A 88 -10.39 9.09 2.66
C LEU A 88 -11.33 9.14 1.44
N SER A 89 -12.12 10.21 1.33
CA SER A 89 -13.14 10.31 0.27
C SER A 89 -12.56 10.71 -1.07
N LEU A 90 -11.44 11.46 -1.05
CA LEU A 90 -10.87 12.12 -2.21
C LEU A 90 -11.89 13.07 -2.89
N GLN A 91 -12.83 13.63 -2.11
CA GLN A 91 -14.03 14.31 -2.63
C GLN A 91 -13.71 15.43 -3.63
N LYS A 92 -12.75 16.32 -3.31
CA LYS A 92 -12.39 17.41 -4.24
C LYS A 92 -11.79 16.90 -5.55
N GLN A 93 -11.20 15.71 -5.55
CA GLN A 93 -10.70 15.09 -6.77
C GLN A 93 -11.81 14.49 -7.62
N GLN A 94 -12.91 14.06 -7.01
CA GLN A 94 -14.11 13.60 -7.73
C GLN A 94 -14.87 14.77 -8.38
N GLU A 95 -14.88 15.93 -7.73
CA GLU A 95 -15.54 17.14 -8.24
C GLU A 95 -14.75 17.82 -9.38
N SER A 96 -13.49 17.40 -9.62
CA SER A 96 -12.66 17.91 -10.71
C SER A 96 -13.07 17.28 -12.04
N THR A 97 -13.84 18.02 -12.84
CA THR A 97 -14.25 17.63 -14.19
C THR A 97 -13.20 17.88 -15.28
N ALA A 98 -11.95 18.24 -14.91
CA ALA A 98 -10.90 18.62 -15.85
C ALA A 98 -9.99 17.45 -16.23
N GLU A 99 -9.58 17.41 -17.52
CA GLU A 99 -8.74 16.41 -18.19
C GLU A 99 -7.37 16.17 -17.52
N GLU A 100 -6.95 17.04 -16.61
CA GLU A 100 -5.79 16.84 -15.75
C GLU A 100 -6.25 16.39 -14.35
N SER A 101 -6.09 15.11 -14.04
CA SER A 101 -6.38 14.59 -12.71
C SER A 101 -5.55 15.36 -11.67
N ILE A 102 -6.22 16.25 -10.91
CA ILE A 102 -5.62 17.11 -9.88
C ILE A 102 -4.73 16.28 -8.95
N PHE A 103 -5.04 15.01 -8.72
CA PHE A 103 -4.21 14.08 -7.95
C PHE A 103 -2.70 14.10 -8.28
N TRP A 104 -2.34 14.28 -9.55
CA TRP A 104 -0.94 14.23 -10.00
C TRP A 104 -0.17 15.54 -9.79
N SER A 105 -0.87 16.64 -9.52
CA SER A 105 -0.26 17.93 -9.24
C SER A 105 0.09 18.06 -7.75
N GLU A 106 1.24 18.66 -7.44
CA GLU A 106 1.50 19.17 -6.10
C GLU A 106 0.35 20.11 -5.69
N CYS A 107 -0.01 20.13 -4.41
CA CYS A 107 -1.10 20.98 -3.95
C CYS A 107 -0.72 22.46 -4.14
N GLN A 108 -1.34 23.13 -5.13
CA GLN A 108 -1.08 24.54 -5.42
C GLN A 108 -1.98 25.49 -4.60
N GLU A 109 -3.13 25.00 -4.14
CA GLU A 109 -4.16 25.82 -3.47
C GLU A 109 -3.73 26.34 -2.09
N HIS A 110 -2.86 25.60 -1.40
CA HIS A 110 -2.55 25.85 0.02
C HIS A 110 -1.12 26.36 0.27
N ILE A 111 -0.37 26.65 -0.79
CA ILE A 111 0.97 27.26 -0.70
C ILE A 111 0.90 28.65 -0.03
N HIS A 112 -0.26 29.32 -0.15
CA HIS A 112 -0.49 30.69 0.33
C HIS A 112 -1.49 30.82 1.48
N VAL A 113 -1.83 29.74 2.22
CA VAL A 113 -2.72 29.87 3.40
C VAL A 113 -2.11 30.89 4.37
N ALA A 114 -2.76 32.04 4.43
CA ALA A 114 -2.25 33.23 5.09
C ALA A 114 -2.19 33.02 6.61
N ARG A 115 -1.02 32.57 7.08
CA ARG A 115 -0.59 32.46 8.49
C ARG A 115 -1.15 31.25 9.25
N LYS A 116 -0.29 30.64 10.08
CA LYS A 116 -0.59 29.53 11.02
C LYS A 116 -1.84 29.75 11.88
N LYS A 117 -2.26 31.00 12.12
CA LYS A 117 -3.48 31.33 12.86
C LYS A 117 -4.75 30.82 12.17
N GLU A 118 -4.85 30.97 10.84
CA GLU A 118 -6.00 30.49 10.08
C GLU A 118 -6.02 28.95 10.01
N LEU A 119 -4.85 28.32 9.83
CA LEU A 119 -4.72 26.87 9.87
C LEU A 119 -5.11 26.31 11.25
N ASN A 120 -4.58 26.90 12.32
CA ASN A 120 -4.93 26.50 13.68
C ASN A 120 -6.43 26.68 13.95
N ARG A 121 -7.04 27.75 13.43
CA ARG A 121 -8.48 28.00 13.57
C ARG A 121 -9.29 26.87 12.94
N ARG A 122 -8.94 26.42 11.72
CA ARG A 122 -9.61 25.30 11.04
C ARG A 122 -9.49 23.99 11.81
N LEU A 123 -8.26 23.61 12.20
CA LEU A 123 -8.03 22.42 13.03
C LEU A 123 -8.77 22.49 14.39
N MET A 124 -9.04 23.69 14.89
CA MET A 124 -9.81 23.91 16.12
C MET A 124 -11.33 23.86 15.91
N GLU A 125 -11.83 24.33 14.77
CA GLU A 125 -13.26 24.39 14.41
C GLU A 125 -13.82 23.00 14.08
N ASP A 126 -13.00 22.12 13.50
CA ASP A 126 -13.35 20.73 13.22
C ASP A 126 -13.31 19.86 14.48
N ASN A 127 -14.16 20.19 15.44
CA ASN A 127 -14.28 19.57 16.76
C ASN A 127 -14.65 18.06 16.78
N LYS A 128 -14.74 17.40 15.62
CA LYS A 128 -15.19 16.00 15.52
C LYS A 128 -14.18 15.03 14.91
N SER A 129 -13.10 15.50 14.27
CA SER A 129 -12.15 14.58 13.63
C SER A 129 -11.10 14.04 14.62
N LEU A 130 -10.57 14.87 15.52
CA LEU A 130 -9.55 14.47 16.49
C LEU A 130 -10.05 14.65 17.94
N ASP A 131 -10.05 13.55 18.70
CA ASP A 131 -10.30 13.54 20.13
C ASP A 131 -9.01 13.84 20.92
N TYR A 132 -8.76 15.14 21.13
CA TYR A 132 -7.62 15.61 21.93
C TYR A 132 -7.69 15.17 23.40
N SER A 133 -8.90 14.92 23.93
CA SER A 133 -9.05 14.39 25.30
C SER A 133 -8.50 12.98 25.45
N ARG A 134 -8.36 12.26 24.32
CA ARG A 134 -7.71 10.95 24.20
C ARG A 134 -6.29 11.02 23.63
N GLY A 135 -5.77 12.22 23.40
CA GLY A 135 -4.40 12.44 22.95
C GLY A 135 -4.21 12.09 21.47
N GLN A 136 -5.28 12.07 20.68
CA GLN A 136 -5.22 11.74 19.26
C GLN A 136 -4.34 12.71 18.47
N GLY A 137 -4.24 13.98 18.87
CA GLY A 137 -3.34 14.94 18.21
C GLY A 137 -1.87 14.51 18.28
N ALA A 138 -1.40 14.08 19.45
CA ALA A 138 -0.03 13.58 19.62
C ALA A 138 0.18 12.24 18.90
N GLN A 139 -0.83 11.37 18.90
CA GLN A 139 -0.79 10.08 18.19
C GLN A 139 -0.74 10.28 16.67
N MET A 140 -1.55 11.19 16.12
CA MET A 140 -1.54 11.60 14.72
C MET A 140 -0.17 12.12 14.31
N LEU A 141 0.42 13.02 15.10
CA LEU A 141 1.76 13.54 14.83
C LEU A 141 2.83 12.42 14.83
N SER A 142 2.70 11.45 15.73
CA SER A 142 3.58 10.28 15.76
C SER A 142 3.42 9.40 14.52
N LEU A 143 2.19 9.20 14.03
CA LEU A 143 1.91 8.45 12.82
C LEU A 143 2.41 9.18 11.58
N ILE A 144 2.25 10.51 11.49
CA ILE A 144 2.81 11.34 10.42
C ILE A 144 4.33 11.10 10.35
N GLY A 145 5.05 11.28 11.46
CA GLY A 145 6.50 11.04 11.48
C GLY A 145 6.89 9.60 11.11
N LYS A 146 6.09 8.61 11.50
CA LYS A 146 6.30 7.20 11.13
C LYS A 146 6.09 6.98 9.63
N MET A 147 5.08 7.59 9.02
CA MET A 147 4.82 7.49 7.59
C MET A 147 5.85 8.26 6.77
N GLU A 148 6.26 9.45 7.23
CA GLU A 148 7.33 10.21 6.60
C GLU A 148 8.64 9.44 6.52
N THR A 149 8.95 8.64 7.55
CA THR A 149 10.18 7.85 7.61
C THR A 149 10.07 6.51 6.90
N ARG A 150 8.89 5.86 6.90
CA ARG A 150 8.72 4.49 6.41
C ARG A 150 8.03 4.36 5.06
N LEU A 151 7.14 5.30 4.71
CA LEU A 151 6.26 5.20 3.54
C LEU A 151 6.44 6.33 2.53
N LYS A 152 6.99 7.48 2.93
CA LYS A 152 7.26 8.63 2.04
C LYS A 152 8.03 8.27 0.76
N PRO A 153 9.08 7.41 0.78
CA PRO A 153 9.81 7.07 -0.44
C PRO A 153 8.92 6.50 -1.56
N PHE A 154 7.82 5.85 -1.18
CA PHE A 154 6.86 5.29 -2.14
C PHE A 154 5.82 6.31 -2.61
N CYS A 155 5.59 7.36 -1.84
CA CYS A 155 4.56 8.36 -2.11
C CYS A 155 5.07 9.55 -2.93
N SER A 156 6.39 9.77 -2.94
CA SER A 156 7.02 10.87 -3.68
C SER A 156 7.43 10.52 -5.11
N ARG A 157 7.30 9.25 -5.52
CA ARG A 157 7.78 8.75 -6.81
C ARG A 157 6.60 8.34 -7.69
N ALA A 158 6.66 8.69 -8.97
CA ALA A 158 5.86 8.06 -10.01
C ALA A 158 6.57 6.79 -10.50
N TYR A 159 5.83 5.69 -10.60
CA TYR A 159 6.33 4.43 -11.12
C TYR A 159 5.67 4.15 -12.46
N VAL A 160 6.42 3.67 -13.44
CA VAL A 160 5.84 3.29 -14.74
C VAL A 160 4.98 2.04 -14.52
N ALA A 161 3.73 2.07 -14.96
CA ALA A 161 2.79 0.97 -14.83
C ALA A 161 2.61 0.18 -16.11
N THR A 162 2.65 0.86 -17.26
CA THR A 162 2.58 0.23 -18.58
C THR A 162 3.55 0.91 -19.55
N PRO A 163 3.95 0.24 -20.64
CA PRO A 163 4.82 0.85 -21.66
C PRO A 163 4.09 1.95 -22.45
N PHE A 164 2.76 2.06 -22.32
CA PHE A 164 1.92 3.05 -22.99
C PHE A 164 1.81 4.39 -22.24
N GLY A 165 2.59 4.58 -21.18
CA GLY A 165 2.64 5.86 -20.45
C GLY A 165 1.67 5.95 -19.28
N GLU A 166 1.15 4.84 -18.77
CA GLU A 166 0.47 4.85 -17.47
C GLU A 166 1.46 4.84 -16.33
N PHE A 167 1.14 5.60 -15.28
CA PHE A 167 1.93 5.71 -14.07
C PHE A 167 1.13 5.28 -12.85
N CYS A 168 1.86 4.76 -11.88
CA CYS A 168 1.40 4.39 -10.56
C CYS A 168 1.98 5.36 -9.51
N ARG A 169 1.14 5.88 -8.62
CA ARG A 169 1.55 6.69 -7.46
C ARG A 169 0.86 6.23 -6.18
N ALA A 170 1.48 6.53 -5.04
CA ALA A 170 0.90 6.28 -3.73
C ALA A 170 0.58 7.59 -3.00
N ARG A 171 -0.59 7.67 -2.35
CA ARG A 171 -0.94 8.78 -1.45
C ARG A 171 -1.13 8.29 -0.02
N PRO A 172 -0.45 8.86 0.97
CA PRO A 172 -0.65 8.55 2.38
C PRO A 172 -2.08 8.80 2.86
N VAL A 173 -2.53 7.93 3.77
CA VAL A 173 -3.80 8.05 4.47
C VAL A 173 -3.58 7.79 5.95
N ILE A 174 -4.04 8.71 6.80
CA ILE A 174 -4.13 8.56 8.26
C ILE A 174 -5.47 9.11 8.71
N VAL A 175 -6.36 8.24 9.17
CA VAL A 175 -7.70 8.63 9.61
C VAL A 175 -7.98 8.10 11.01
N PRO A 176 -8.32 8.97 11.98
CA PRO A 176 -8.78 8.55 13.29
C PRO A 176 -10.12 7.82 13.15
N LEU A 177 -10.21 6.61 13.66
CA LEU A 177 -11.45 5.83 13.66
C LEU A 177 -12.23 6.09 14.95
N ALA A 178 -13.55 6.19 14.81
CA ALA A 178 -14.43 6.34 15.95
C ALA A 178 -14.34 5.09 16.84
N ALA A 179 -13.79 5.25 18.04
CA ALA A 179 -13.76 4.17 19.01
C ALA A 179 -15.18 3.87 19.51
N ARG A 180 -15.44 2.59 19.75
CA ARG A 180 -16.67 2.10 20.36
C ARG A 180 -16.90 2.73 21.73
N LEU A 181 -18.06 3.37 21.93
CA LEU A 181 -18.44 4.03 23.18
C LEU A 181 -18.57 3.05 24.35
N ASP A 182 -18.79 1.78 24.06
CA ASP A 182 -18.89 0.69 25.03
C ASP A 182 -17.54 0.11 25.48
N LYS A 183 -16.41 0.55 24.89
CA LYS A 183 -15.07 0.04 25.22
C LYS A 183 -14.22 1.09 25.91
N GLU A 184 -13.36 0.63 26.82
CA GLU A 184 -12.42 1.53 27.48
C GLU A 184 -11.42 2.12 26.47
N PRO A 185 -10.96 3.37 26.68
CA PRO A 185 -10.09 4.06 25.73
C PRO A 185 -8.77 3.36 25.37
N ASN A 186 -8.30 2.43 26.21
CA ASN A 186 -7.04 1.70 26.07
C ASN A 186 -7.23 0.24 25.64
N THR A 187 -8.46 -0.18 25.31
CA THR A 187 -8.70 -1.53 24.80
C THR A 187 -8.01 -1.70 23.46
N VAL A 188 -7.33 -2.85 23.28
CA VAL A 188 -6.66 -3.20 22.03
C VAL A 188 -7.70 -3.31 20.91
N TRP A 189 -7.42 -2.64 19.79
CA TRP A 189 -8.27 -2.72 18.61
C TRP A 189 -8.32 -4.13 18.04
N THR A 190 -9.53 -4.58 17.73
CA THR A 190 -9.78 -5.84 17.01
C THR A 190 -10.20 -5.56 15.58
N MET A 191 -10.18 -6.58 14.71
CA MET A 191 -10.72 -6.45 13.35
C MET A 191 -12.22 -6.11 13.37
N GLU A 192 -12.98 -6.61 14.34
CA GLU A 192 -14.40 -6.26 14.48
C GLU A 192 -14.60 -4.77 14.82
N ASP A 193 -13.73 -4.20 15.66
CA ASP A 193 -13.76 -2.76 15.96
C ASP A 193 -13.52 -1.93 14.69
N ALA A 194 -12.56 -2.36 13.87
CA ALA A 194 -12.25 -1.75 12.59
C ALA A 194 -13.43 -1.80 11.63
N ARG A 195 -14.04 -2.99 11.49
CA ARG A 195 -15.20 -3.23 10.64
C ARG A 195 -16.32 -2.26 10.99
N ASN A 196 -16.69 -2.19 12.26
CA ASN A 196 -17.77 -1.32 12.72
C ASN A 196 -17.44 0.16 12.54
N ALA A 197 -16.21 0.58 12.86
CA ALA A 197 -15.80 1.98 12.74
C ALA A 197 -15.71 2.44 11.27
N LEU A 198 -15.27 1.58 10.35
CA LEU A 198 -15.22 1.90 8.93
C LEU A 198 -16.62 1.88 8.30
N ASN A 199 -17.47 0.91 8.68
CA ASN A 199 -18.87 0.85 8.22
C ASN A 199 -19.71 2.06 8.69
N SER A 200 -19.36 2.67 9.83
CA SER A 200 -20.04 3.88 10.29
C SER A 200 -19.63 5.14 9.52
N MET A 201 -18.46 5.10 8.85
CA MET A 201 -18.00 6.16 7.95
C MET A 201 -18.60 5.99 6.55
N TRP A 202 -18.52 4.78 5.99
CA TRP A 202 -19.08 4.44 4.68
C TRP A 202 -19.68 3.05 4.68
N ASP A 203 -20.85 2.91 4.04
CA ASP A 203 -21.55 1.65 3.95
C ASP A 203 -20.66 0.53 3.38
N ARG A 204 -20.56 -0.56 4.15
CA ARG A 204 -19.79 -1.79 3.86
C ARG A 204 -18.28 -1.61 3.70
N LEU A 205 -17.71 -0.43 3.94
CA LEU A 205 -16.26 -0.22 3.83
C LEU A 205 -15.45 -1.12 4.78
N GLY A 206 -15.94 -1.27 6.01
CA GLY A 206 -15.36 -2.16 7.00
C GLY A 206 -15.57 -3.64 6.69
N ASP A 207 -16.68 -3.99 6.03
CA ASP A 207 -16.90 -5.35 5.54
C ASP A 207 -15.82 -5.73 4.53
N ASP A 208 -15.56 -4.85 3.56
CA ASP A 208 -14.53 -5.07 2.53
C ASP A 208 -13.13 -5.13 3.15
N PHE A 209 -12.82 -4.20 4.07
CA PHE A 209 -11.52 -4.14 4.76
C PHE A 209 -11.22 -5.37 5.61
N THR A 210 -12.24 -6.01 6.19
CA THR A 210 -12.08 -7.16 7.10
C THR A 210 -12.47 -8.49 6.49
N ALA A 211 -12.91 -8.49 5.23
CA ALA A 211 -13.38 -9.68 4.54
C ALA A 211 -12.33 -10.80 4.60
N PRO A 212 -12.71 -12.00 5.08
CA PRO A 212 -11.85 -13.17 4.96
C PRO A 212 -11.89 -13.77 3.54
N ASN A 213 -12.82 -13.32 2.69
CA ASN A 213 -13.25 -14.03 1.49
C ASN A 213 -13.08 -13.16 0.24
N THR A 214 -12.88 -13.82 -0.91
CA THR A 214 -12.77 -13.21 -2.24
C THR A 214 -14.03 -12.54 -2.78
N ALA A 215 -15.18 -12.67 -2.11
CA ALA A 215 -16.43 -12.02 -2.49
C ALA A 215 -16.34 -10.48 -2.55
N TYR A 216 -15.33 -9.91 -1.88
CA TYR A 216 -15.05 -8.47 -1.81
C TYR A 216 -13.72 -8.10 -2.46
N VAL A 217 -13.07 -9.06 -3.12
CA VAL A 217 -11.75 -8.89 -3.73
C VAL A 217 -11.96 -8.69 -5.23
N HIS A 218 -11.78 -7.46 -5.66
CA HIS A 218 -11.89 -7.10 -7.07
C HIS A 218 -10.64 -7.49 -7.85
N VAL A 219 -10.79 -7.93 -9.11
CA VAL A 219 -9.65 -8.25 -9.97
C VAL A 219 -8.97 -6.97 -10.44
N SER A 220 -7.68 -6.85 -10.14
CA SER A 220 -6.80 -5.78 -10.64
C SER A 220 -5.38 -6.32 -10.71
N GLU A 221 -4.53 -5.74 -11.56
CA GLU A 221 -3.11 -6.11 -11.63
C GLU A 221 -2.42 -5.94 -10.25
N LEU A 222 -2.69 -4.83 -9.56
CA LEU A 222 -2.21 -4.61 -8.20
C LEU A 222 -2.70 -5.72 -7.28
N GLY A 223 -3.98 -6.07 -7.34
CA GLY A 223 -4.56 -7.14 -6.52
C GLY A 223 -3.90 -8.49 -6.76
N MET A 224 -3.62 -8.86 -8.02
CA MET A 224 -2.98 -10.15 -8.35
C MET A 224 -1.61 -10.27 -7.67
N HIS A 225 -0.83 -9.20 -7.68
CA HIS A 225 0.43 -9.17 -6.95
C HIS A 225 0.21 -9.08 -5.45
N TRP A 226 -0.58 -8.12 -5.00
CA TRP A 226 -0.76 -7.79 -3.58
C TRP A 226 -1.19 -9.00 -2.77
N GLU A 227 -2.19 -9.75 -3.21
CA GLU A 227 -2.69 -10.93 -2.50
C GLU A 227 -1.67 -12.07 -2.47
N ASN A 228 -0.79 -12.16 -3.48
CA ASN A 228 0.21 -13.20 -3.60
C ASN A 228 1.58 -12.83 -2.99
N ILE A 229 1.72 -11.64 -2.42
CA ILE A 229 2.92 -11.24 -1.68
C ILE A 229 2.87 -11.81 -0.26
N ALA A 230 3.80 -12.71 0.04
CA ALA A 230 4.05 -13.20 1.38
C ALA A 230 5.00 -12.26 2.13
N VAL A 231 4.59 -11.84 3.34
CA VAL A 231 5.42 -11.03 4.25
C VAL A 231 5.74 -11.87 5.48
N ALA A 232 6.96 -12.40 5.55
CA ALA A 232 7.47 -13.01 6.77
C ALA A 232 7.98 -11.92 7.73
N LYS A 233 7.62 -12.00 9.01
CA LYS A 233 8.03 -11.02 10.04
C LYS A 233 9.54 -10.98 10.29
N SER A 234 10.25 -12.06 9.98
CA SER A 234 11.70 -12.21 10.20
C SER A 234 12.55 -11.94 8.97
N GLU A 235 11.96 -11.95 7.77
CA GLU A 235 12.72 -11.80 6.53
C GLU A 235 12.76 -10.34 6.10
N THR A 236 13.94 -9.90 5.67
CA THR A 236 14.16 -8.54 5.14
C THR A 236 13.58 -8.35 3.73
N LYS A 237 13.10 -9.43 3.11
CA LYS A 237 12.54 -9.43 1.76
C LYS A 237 11.19 -10.13 1.78
N SER A 238 10.19 -9.45 1.24
CA SER A 238 8.93 -10.06 0.82
C SER A 238 9.14 -10.81 -0.50
N LYS A 239 8.22 -11.71 -0.82
CA LYS A 239 8.27 -12.50 -2.06
C LYS A 239 6.88 -12.58 -2.67
N CYS A 240 6.77 -12.35 -3.97
CA CYS A 240 5.52 -12.51 -4.71
C CYS A 240 5.43 -13.91 -5.33
N ASN A 241 4.52 -14.74 -4.82
CA ASN A 241 4.31 -16.10 -5.31
C ASN A 241 3.84 -16.12 -6.77
N PHE A 242 3.11 -15.07 -7.21
CA PHE A 242 2.63 -14.94 -8.58
C PHE A 242 3.79 -14.67 -9.55
N CYS A 243 4.68 -13.71 -9.25
CA CYS A 243 5.89 -13.48 -10.05
C CYS A 243 6.82 -14.71 -10.08
N ASP A 244 6.95 -15.40 -8.95
CA ASP A 244 7.77 -16.62 -8.91
C ASP A 244 7.20 -17.74 -9.76
N ALA A 245 5.87 -17.90 -9.75
CA ALA A 245 5.17 -18.88 -10.56
C ALA A 245 5.40 -18.59 -12.05
N ALA A 246 5.33 -17.33 -12.48
CA ALA A 246 5.65 -16.95 -13.85
C ALA A 246 7.10 -17.27 -14.23
N LYS A 247 8.07 -16.89 -13.39
CA LYS A 247 9.49 -17.22 -13.61
C LYS A 247 9.73 -18.73 -13.64
N LYS A 248 8.95 -19.51 -12.90
CA LYS A 248 9.04 -20.98 -12.90
C LYS A 248 8.42 -21.56 -14.18
N ALA A 249 7.24 -21.09 -14.57
CA ALA A 249 6.53 -21.54 -15.76
C ALA A 249 7.36 -21.31 -17.03
N VAL A 250 7.97 -20.13 -17.19
CA VAL A 250 8.88 -19.84 -18.33
C VAL A 250 10.08 -20.79 -18.36
N ARG A 251 10.65 -21.12 -17.19
CA ARG A 251 11.78 -22.06 -17.09
C ARG A 251 11.38 -23.48 -17.45
N GLU A 252 10.20 -23.93 -17.00
CA GLU A 252 9.65 -25.25 -17.32
C GLU A 252 9.32 -25.35 -18.81
N TYR A 253 8.67 -24.33 -19.38
CA TYR A 253 8.38 -24.22 -20.81
C TYR A 253 9.63 -24.36 -21.68
N ARG A 254 10.69 -23.59 -21.38
CA ARG A 254 11.96 -23.69 -22.12
C ARG A 254 12.62 -25.06 -21.99
N LYS A 255 12.50 -25.70 -20.82
CA LYS A 255 13.06 -27.03 -20.58
C LYS A 255 12.34 -28.11 -21.38
N GLU A 256 11.01 -28.04 -21.44
CA GLU A 256 10.17 -28.94 -22.22
C GLU A 256 10.44 -28.76 -23.72
N ALA A 257 10.47 -27.51 -24.21
CA ALA A 257 10.77 -27.20 -25.61
C ALA A 257 12.14 -27.71 -26.03
N LYS A 258 13.15 -27.54 -25.17
CA LYS A 258 14.49 -28.08 -25.40
C LYS A 258 14.49 -29.61 -25.51
N THR A 259 13.71 -30.28 -24.67
CA THR A 259 13.60 -31.74 -24.69
C THR A 259 12.99 -32.23 -26.00
N LEU A 260 11.97 -31.55 -26.51
CA LEU A 260 11.38 -31.84 -27.83
C LEU A 260 12.37 -31.59 -28.97
N MET A 261 13.14 -30.49 -28.91
CA MET A 261 14.17 -30.18 -29.91
C MET A 261 15.35 -31.16 -29.89
N ASP A 262 15.75 -31.65 -28.72
CA ASP A 262 16.76 -32.69 -28.56
C ASP A 262 16.27 -34.02 -29.16
N GLU A 263 14.99 -34.36 -28.96
CA GLU A 263 14.35 -35.52 -29.58
C GLU A 263 14.29 -35.39 -31.11
N PHE A 264 13.82 -34.25 -31.64
CA PHE A 264 13.83 -33.96 -33.07
C PHE A 264 15.24 -34.10 -33.65
N SER A 265 16.25 -33.53 -32.99
CA SER A 265 17.65 -33.61 -33.43
C SER A 265 18.17 -35.04 -33.46
N ARG A 266 17.77 -35.88 -32.50
CA ARG A 266 18.12 -37.31 -32.46
C ARG A 266 17.47 -38.07 -33.62
N VAL A 267 16.18 -37.87 -33.85
CA VAL A 267 15.43 -38.51 -34.95
C VAL A 267 15.98 -38.05 -36.30
N LEU A 268 16.21 -36.75 -36.47
CA LEU A 268 16.78 -36.16 -37.69
C LEU A 268 18.15 -36.77 -38.02
N LYS A 269 19.03 -36.95 -37.03
CA LYS A 269 20.34 -37.59 -37.26
C LYS A 269 20.22 -39.02 -37.76
N SER A 270 19.31 -39.82 -37.18
CA SER A 270 19.06 -41.19 -37.64
C SER A 270 18.54 -41.19 -39.08
N LYS A 271 17.55 -40.34 -39.36
CA LYS A 271 16.93 -40.21 -40.69
C LYS A 271 17.90 -39.71 -41.75
N GLN A 272 18.77 -38.76 -41.43
CA GLN A 272 19.81 -38.29 -42.35
C GLN A 272 20.82 -39.38 -42.72
N VAL A 273 21.09 -40.35 -41.84
CA VAL A 273 21.95 -41.50 -42.20
C VAL A 273 21.22 -42.41 -43.19
N GLU A 274 19.93 -42.70 -42.94
CA GLU A 274 19.08 -43.48 -43.84
C GLU A 274 18.96 -42.81 -45.23
N TRP A 275 18.63 -41.52 -45.27
CA TRP A 275 18.46 -40.75 -46.49
C TRP A 275 19.73 -40.62 -47.33
N ARG A 276 20.90 -40.45 -46.71
CA ARG A 276 22.18 -40.47 -47.43
C ARG A 276 22.49 -41.86 -48.00
N ALA A 277 22.12 -42.93 -47.29
CA ALA A 277 22.27 -44.29 -47.80
C ALA A 277 21.31 -44.59 -48.96
N GLU A 278 20.14 -43.94 -48.99
CA GLU A 278 19.18 -43.94 -50.12
C GLU A 278 19.69 -43.13 -51.33
N GLY A 279 20.73 -42.31 -51.15
CA GLY A 279 21.32 -41.49 -52.21
C GLY A 279 20.55 -40.22 -52.54
N LEU A 280 19.72 -39.72 -51.62
CA LEU A 280 19.00 -38.46 -51.80
C LEU A 280 19.95 -37.27 -51.92
N ASP A 281 19.54 -36.28 -52.70
CA ASP A 281 20.25 -35.01 -52.79
C ASP A 281 19.93 -34.06 -51.63
N ASP A 282 20.64 -32.93 -51.57
CA ASP A 282 20.53 -31.97 -50.47
C ASP A 282 19.17 -31.27 -50.41
N ASP A 283 18.51 -31.06 -51.55
CA ASP A 283 17.21 -30.40 -51.63
C ASP A 283 16.09 -31.35 -51.15
N GLU A 284 16.13 -32.61 -51.57
CA GLU A 284 15.21 -33.66 -51.09
C GLU A 284 15.38 -33.92 -49.58
N MET A 285 16.61 -33.90 -49.07
CA MET A 285 16.86 -34.00 -47.63
C MET A 285 16.32 -32.79 -46.86
N HIS A 286 16.34 -31.59 -47.45
CA HIS A 286 15.79 -30.38 -46.85
C HIS A 286 14.25 -30.44 -46.77
N GLU A 287 13.59 -30.89 -47.84
CA GLU A 287 12.15 -31.09 -47.86
C GLU A 287 11.72 -32.14 -46.83
N ARG A 288 12.39 -33.31 -46.80
CA ARG A 288 12.11 -34.35 -45.80
C ARG A 288 12.37 -33.91 -44.36
N ARG A 289 13.37 -33.05 -44.12
CA ARG A 289 13.58 -32.43 -42.80
C ARG A 289 12.40 -31.55 -42.41
N SER A 290 11.86 -30.77 -43.35
CA SER A 290 10.74 -29.86 -43.10
C SER A 290 9.46 -30.64 -42.81
N LEU A 291 9.18 -31.71 -43.56
CA LEU A 291 8.08 -32.64 -43.29
C LEU A 291 8.22 -33.30 -41.91
N LEU A 292 9.41 -33.80 -41.58
CA LEU A 292 9.68 -34.40 -40.27
C LEU A 292 9.48 -33.38 -39.13
N LYS A 293 9.83 -32.11 -39.34
CA LYS A 293 9.60 -31.05 -38.36
C LYS A 293 8.09 -30.80 -38.18
N ALA A 294 7.33 -30.74 -39.27
CA ALA A 294 5.87 -30.56 -39.22
C ALA A 294 5.15 -31.75 -38.56
N ASP A 295 5.64 -32.98 -38.75
CA ASP A 295 5.08 -34.18 -38.09
C ASP A 295 5.33 -34.20 -36.57
N LEU A 296 6.49 -33.69 -36.14
CA LEU A 296 6.89 -33.67 -34.72
C LEU A 296 6.38 -32.44 -33.97
N PHE A 297 6.16 -31.32 -34.65
CA PHE A 297 5.69 -30.06 -34.09
C PHE A 297 4.45 -29.60 -34.83
N LEU A 298 3.27 -30.01 -34.32
CA LEU A 298 1.98 -29.54 -34.81
C LEU A 298 1.83 -28.04 -34.58
N GLU A 299 0.96 -27.40 -35.36
CA GLU A 299 0.71 -25.95 -35.30
C GLU A 299 0.28 -25.48 -33.89
N ASP A 300 -0.48 -26.31 -33.16
CA ASP A 300 -0.92 -26.07 -31.76
C ASP A 300 -0.05 -26.81 -30.72
N SER A 301 1.23 -27.05 -31.02
CA SER A 301 2.10 -27.76 -30.09
C SER A 301 2.40 -26.95 -28.83
N TYR A 302 2.27 -27.58 -27.67
CA TYR A 302 2.70 -27.01 -26.39
C TYR A 302 3.82 -27.87 -25.79
N PRO A 303 5.00 -27.27 -25.48
CA PRO A 303 5.42 -25.91 -25.82
C PRO A 303 5.76 -25.73 -27.31
N ASP A 304 5.51 -24.55 -27.87
CA ASP A 304 6.05 -24.12 -29.17
C ASP A 304 7.56 -23.86 -29.06
N PRO A 305 8.40 -24.62 -29.80
CA PRO A 305 9.85 -24.41 -29.82
C PRO A 305 10.27 -23.04 -30.33
N ASN A 306 9.50 -22.42 -31.23
CA ASN A 306 9.85 -21.10 -31.77
C ASN A 306 9.62 -20.02 -30.70
N ALA A 307 8.47 -20.04 -30.01
CA ALA A 307 8.22 -19.18 -28.86
C ALA A 307 9.24 -19.38 -27.72
N ALA A 308 9.75 -20.60 -27.50
CA ALA A 308 10.71 -20.89 -26.44
C ALA A 308 12.05 -20.13 -26.57
N GLU A 309 12.44 -19.76 -27.78
CA GLU A 309 13.63 -18.95 -28.08
C GLU A 309 13.38 -17.44 -27.93
N SER A 310 12.11 -17.02 -27.76
CA SER A 310 11.70 -15.63 -27.65
C SER A 310 11.80 -15.07 -26.23
N THR A 311 11.22 -13.88 -26.03
CA THR A 311 11.18 -13.17 -24.75
C THR A 311 10.35 -13.92 -23.72
N ALA A 312 10.51 -13.55 -22.44
CA ALA A 312 9.70 -14.15 -21.38
C ALA A 312 8.21 -13.82 -21.54
N ASP A 313 7.88 -12.64 -22.06
CA ASP A 313 6.51 -12.19 -22.26
C ASP A 313 5.82 -13.00 -23.36
N ASP A 314 6.49 -13.27 -24.49
CA ASP A 314 5.93 -14.13 -25.55
C ASP A 314 5.66 -15.55 -25.05
N ILE A 315 6.56 -16.09 -24.23
CA ILE A 315 6.39 -17.40 -23.61
C ILE A 315 5.19 -17.38 -22.63
N LEU A 316 5.05 -16.31 -21.83
CA LEU A 316 3.93 -16.16 -20.91
C LEU A 316 2.59 -15.98 -21.65
N ALA A 317 2.57 -15.25 -22.76
CA ALA A 317 1.42 -15.12 -23.64
C ALA A 317 0.96 -16.50 -24.10
N HIS A 318 1.89 -17.30 -24.65
CA HIS A 318 1.59 -18.65 -25.12
C HIS A 318 1.12 -19.59 -23.99
N ILE A 319 1.73 -19.50 -22.80
CA ILE A 319 1.30 -20.25 -21.60
C ILE A 319 -0.14 -19.90 -21.19
N CYS A 320 -0.47 -18.60 -21.23
CA CYS A 320 -1.79 -18.11 -20.87
C CYS A 320 -2.84 -18.47 -21.95
N GLU A 321 -2.51 -18.35 -23.23
CA GLU A 321 -3.37 -18.77 -24.35
C GLU A 321 -3.77 -20.25 -24.27
N HIS A 322 -2.88 -21.10 -23.76
CA HIS A 322 -3.10 -22.55 -23.62
C HIS A 322 -3.71 -22.98 -22.26
N ASP A 323 -4.12 -22.05 -21.41
CA ASP A 323 -4.64 -22.34 -20.05
C ASP A 323 -3.65 -23.16 -19.18
N LYS A 324 -2.33 -22.97 -19.38
CA LYS A 324 -1.28 -23.73 -18.67
C LYS A 324 -0.65 -22.98 -17.50
N PHE A 325 -1.06 -21.76 -17.23
CA PHE A 325 -0.51 -21.00 -16.12
C PHE A 325 -0.86 -21.67 -14.77
N PRO A 326 0.13 -21.94 -13.89
CA PRO A 326 -0.05 -22.88 -12.78
C PRO A 326 -0.75 -22.28 -11.54
N VAL A 327 -1.03 -20.97 -11.53
CA VAL A 327 -1.56 -20.27 -10.35
C VAL A 327 -2.82 -19.50 -10.72
N VAL A 328 -3.86 -19.68 -9.91
CA VAL A 328 -5.05 -18.82 -9.94
C VAL A 328 -4.87 -17.75 -8.86
N PRO A 329 -4.62 -16.48 -9.20
CA PRO A 329 -4.22 -15.46 -8.22
C PRO A 329 -5.34 -15.06 -7.26
N PHE A 330 -6.61 -15.35 -7.58
CA PHE A 330 -7.77 -15.13 -6.72
C PHE A 330 -8.64 -16.38 -6.63
N GLU A 331 -9.04 -16.78 -5.42
CA GLU A 331 -9.99 -17.91 -5.27
C GLU A 331 -11.33 -17.66 -6.00
N GLY A 332 -11.77 -16.40 -6.09
CA GLY A 332 -13.00 -16.01 -6.80
C GLY A 332 -12.94 -16.21 -8.31
N MET A 333 -11.74 -16.16 -8.92
CA MET A 333 -11.55 -16.47 -10.34
C MET A 333 -11.81 -17.94 -10.66
N ALA A 334 -11.76 -18.85 -9.67
CA ALA A 334 -12.09 -20.25 -9.86
C ALA A 334 -13.56 -20.47 -10.31
N SER A 335 -14.44 -19.48 -10.12
CA SER A 335 -15.88 -19.56 -10.46
C SER A 335 -16.22 -19.35 -11.95
N GLY A 336 -15.24 -19.03 -12.80
CA GLY A 336 -15.39 -19.11 -14.26
C GLY A 336 -16.23 -18.01 -14.93
N LEU A 337 -16.41 -16.86 -14.28
CA LEU A 337 -17.33 -15.81 -14.74
C LEU A 337 -16.72 -14.73 -15.65
N GLU A 338 -15.39 -14.54 -15.74
CA GLU A 338 -14.76 -13.57 -16.68
C GLU A 338 -13.27 -13.87 -16.93
N ARG A 339 -12.72 -13.35 -18.04
CA ARG A 339 -11.47 -13.72 -18.75
C ARG A 339 -10.23 -13.92 -17.85
N LYS A 340 -9.95 -15.19 -17.49
CA LYS A 340 -8.80 -15.57 -16.64
C LYS A 340 -7.43 -15.20 -17.22
N ASN A 341 -7.24 -15.35 -18.53
CA ASN A 341 -5.89 -15.38 -19.09
C ASN A 341 -5.37 -14.00 -19.49
N ASP A 342 -6.21 -13.15 -20.09
CA ASP A 342 -5.81 -11.79 -20.45
C ASP A 342 -5.44 -10.98 -19.20
N ASP A 343 -6.25 -11.08 -18.13
CA ASP A 343 -5.97 -10.38 -16.87
C ASP A 343 -4.70 -10.92 -16.19
N ILE A 344 -4.48 -12.24 -16.20
CA ILE A 344 -3.25 -12.85 -15.67
C ILE A 344 -2.04 -12.41 -16.50
N PHE A 345 -2.15 -12.44 -17.83
CA PHE A 345 -1.08 -12.06 -18.73
C PHE A 345 -0.73 -10.57 -18.58
N ASN A 346 -1.72 -9.68 -18.55
CA ASN A 346 -1.53 -8.26 -18.34
C ASN A 346 -0.83 -7.98 -16.99
N ALA A 347 -1.27 -8.64 -15.91
CA ALA A 347 -0.61 -8.54 -14.62
C ALA A 347 0.81 -9.13 -14.58
N LEU A 348 1.17 -9.98 -15.56
CA LEU A 348 2.50 -10.54 -15.73
C LEU A 348 3.38 -9.77 -16.72
N ALA A 349 2.88 -8.67 -17.31
CA ALA A 349 3.73 -7.78 -18.10
C ALA A 349 4.97 -7.36 -17.29
N LEU A 350 6.09 -7.16 -17.98
CA LEU A 350 7.38 -6.85 -17.36
C LEU A 350 7.27 -5.63 -16.43
N GLU A 351 6.54 -4.60 -16.83
CA GLU A 351 6.31 -3.37 -16.06
C GLU A 351 5.56 -3.66 -14.76
N CYS A 352 4.55 -4.53 -14.79
CA CYS A 352 3.82 -4.96 -13.60
C CYS A 352 4.70 -5.79 -12.66
N GLN A 353 5.58 -6.63 -13.19
CA GLN A 353 6.56 -7.38 -12.38
C GLN A 353 7.59 -6.45 -11.73
N ASP A 354 8.06 -5.44 -12.46
CA ASP A 354 8.99 -4.42 -11.96
C ASP A 354 8.33 -3.52 -10.90
N LEU A 355 7.06 -3.15 -11.08
CA LEU A 355 6.25 -2.50 -10.05
C LEU A 355 6.12 -3.37 -8.80
N CYS A 356 5.89 -4.67 -8.99
CA CYS A 356 5.77 -5.59 -7.88
C CYS A 356 7.06 -5.64 -7.05
N ASP A 357 8.22 -5.75 -7.70
CA ASP A 357 9.53 -5.79 -7.02
C ASP A 357 9.92 -4.45 -6.39
N SER A 358 9.75 -3.34 -7.12
CA SER A 358 10.25 -2.02 -6.70
C SER A 358 9.29 -1.24 -5.79
N PHE A 359 8.00 -1.56 -5.82
CA PHE A 359 6.97 -0.80 -5.11
C PHE A 359 6.07 -1.69 -4.24
N TYR A 360 5.33 -2.66 -4.80
CA TYR A 360 4.29 -3.40 -4.05
C TYR A 360 4.87 -4.25 -2.91
N GLN A 361 5.92 -5.04 -3.20
CA GLN A 361 6.58 -5.89 -2.21
C GLN A 361 7.18 -5.09 -1.05
N PRO A 362 8.00 -4.04 -1.28
CA PRO A 362 8.49 -3.17 -0.22
C PRO A 362 7.38 -2.47 0.56
N LEU A 363 6.35 -1.97 -0.12
CA LEU A 363 5.21 -1.29 0.51
C LEU A 363 4.46 -2.23 1.46
N LYS A 364 4.10 -3.44 1.03
CA LYS A 364 3.39 -4.42 1.87
C LYS A 364 4.20 -4.77 3.11
N HIS A 365 5.51 -4.99 2.95
CA HIS A 365 6.40 -5.27 4.07
C HIS A 365 6.48 -4.10 5.07
N LYS A 366 6.65 -2.86 4.58
CA LYS A 366 6.72 -1.67 5.44
C LYS A 366 5.40 -1.36 6.13
N LEU A 367 4.27 -1.58 5.45
CA LEU A 367 2.95 -1.40 6.04
C LEU A 367 2.70 -2.45 7.13
N ALA A 368 2.91 -3.73 6.83
CA ALA A 368 2.68 -4.84 7.77
C ALA A 368 3.52 -4.74 9.05
N THR A 369 4.72 -4.16 8.97
CA THR A 369 5.60 -3.91 10.14
C THR A 369 5.29 -2.59 10.86
N SER A 370 4.38 -1.78 10.33
CA SER A 370 4.02 -0.46 10.86
C SER A 370 2.65 -0.41 11.51
N VAL A 371 1.77 -1.34 11.18
CA VAL A 371 0.40 -1.44 11.72
C VAL A 371 0.27 -2.61 12.70
N ALA A 372 -0.69 -2.52 13.61
CA ALA A 372 -1.02 -3.60 14.54
C ALA A 372 -1.85 -4.69 13.86
N LEU A 373 -2.77 -4.31 12.97
CA LEU A 373 -3.60 -5.21 12.18
C LEU A 373 -3.54 -4.79 10.71
N CYS A 374 -3.40 -5.74 9.81
CA CYS A 374 -3.49 -5.49 8.37
C CYS A 374 -4.93 -5.77 7.93
N GLY A 375 -5.52 -4.84 7.17
CA GLY A 375 -6.76 -5.11 6.46
C GLY A 375 -6.50 -5.66 5.08
N GLN A 376 -7.58 -5.98 4.39
CA GLN A 376 -7.58 -6.27 2.97
C GLN A 376 -7.36 -4.99 2.16
N ARG A 377 -6.93 -5.18 0.90
CA ARG A 377 -7.05 -4.14 -0.11
C ARG A 377 -8.53 -3.85 -0.35
N VAL A 378 -8.89 -2.58 -0.46
CA VAL A 378 -10.26 -2.15 -0.67
C VAL A 378 -10.36 -1.34 -1.95
N HIS A 379 -11.36 -1.65 -2.75
CA HIS A 379 -11.79 -0.83 -3.89
C HIS A 379 -13.30 -0.58 -3.76
N ARG A 380 -13.75 0.63 -4.13
CA ARG A 380 -15.16 0.97 -4.24
C ARG A 380 -15.39 1.83 -5.47
N PRO A 381 -16.56 1.73 -6.13
CA PRO A 381 -16.86 2.55 -7.31
C PRO A 381 -16.72 4.05 -7.07
N TRP A 382 -17.07 4.54 -5.87
CA TRP A 382 -16.93 5.96 -5.54
C TRP A 382 -15.47 6.39 -5.44
N MET A 383 -14.50 5.49 -5.26
CA MET A 383 -13.09 5.89 -5.21
C MET A 383 -12.60 6.37 -6.59
N ASP A 384 -13.15 5.82 -7.67
CA ASP A 384 -12.78 6.20 -9.03
C ASP A 384 -13.58 7.42 -9.52
N THR A 385 -12.98 8.20 -10.42
CA THR A 385 -13.57 9.40 -11.03
C THR A 385 -14.55 9.11 -12.18
N GLY A 386 -14.89 7.84 -12.40
CA GLY A 386 -15.82 7.42 -13.46
C GLY A 386 -15.23 7.46 -14.87
N GLU A 387 -13.90 7.54 -14.98
CA GLU A 387 -13.20 7.73 -16.25
C GLU A 387 -13.21 6.49 -17.16
N ASP A 388 -13.47 5.28 -16.64
CA ASP A 388 -13.75 4.08 -17.43
C ASP A 388 -14.53 3.03 -16.59
N VAL A 389 -15.66 2.55 -17.10
CA VAL A 389 -16.47 1.52 -16.41
C VAL A 389 -15.74 0.19 -16.47
N GLY A 390 -15.25 -0.29 -15.33
CA GLY A 390 -14.64 -1.63 -15.19
C GLY A 390 -13.12 -1.64 -14.97
N ILE A 391 -12.44 -0.49 -15.08
CA ILE A 391 -11.01 -0.38 -14.76
C ILE A 391 -10.83 0.17 -13.36
N ILE A 392 -10.17 -0.59 -12.49
CA ILE A 392 -9.86 -0.17 -11.13
C ILE A 392 -8.63 0.73 -11.16
N ARG A 393 -8.83 2.03 -10.95
CA ARG A 393 -7.74 3.01 -10.92
C ARG A 393 -7.26 3.29 -9.51
N ARG A 394 -8.16 3.26 -8.52
CA ARG A 394 -7.87 3.62 -7.14
C ARG A 394 -8.19 2.50 -6.16
N GLU A 395 -7.18 2.17 -5.35
CA GLU A 395 -7.25 1.07 -4.38
C GLU A 395 -6.65 1.51 -3.06
N LEU A 396 -7.39 1.33 -1.97
CA LEU A 396 -6.93 1.61 -0.63
C LEU A 396 -6.20 0.38 -0.07
N ILE A 397 -4.96 0.59 0.35
CA ILE A 397 -4.16 -0.39 1.05
C ILE A 397 -3.85 0.17 2.44
N ALA A 398 -4.45 -0.42 3.47
CA ALA A 398 -4.31 0.10 4.82
C ALA A 398 -4.26 -0.98 5.90
N GLY A 399 -3.83 -0.56 7.07
CA GLY A 399 -3.94 -1.31 8.31
C GLY A 399 -4.36 -0.40 9.46
N LEU A 400 -4.44 -0.96 10.64
CA LEU A 400 -4.83 -0.24 11.85
C LEU A 400 -3.64 -0.08 12.77
N SER A 401 -3.42 1.13 13.26
CA SER A 401 -2.53 1.36 14.39
C SER A 401 -3.17 0.82 15.68
N SER A 402 -2.33 0.56 16.68
CA SER A 402 -2.78 0.15 18.02
C SER A 402 -3.71 1.17 18.70
N ASN A 403 -3.68 2.43 18.24
CA ASN A 403 -4.38 3.55 18.83
C ASN A 403 -5.67 3.91 18.08
N GLY A 404 -6.11 3.09 17.12
CA GLY A 404 -7.37 3.31 16.42
C GLY A 404 -7.30 4.31 15.27
N PHE A 405 -6.18 4.29 14.54
CA PHE A 405 -6.08 5.00 13.27
C PHE A 405 -6.00 4.00 12.14
N LEU A 406 -6.75 4.26 11.07
CA LEU A 406 -6.47 3.68 9.77
C LEU A 406 -5.19 4.35 9.25
N VAL A 407 -4.21 3.56 8.83
CA VAL A 407 -2.91 4.01 8.33
C VAL A 407 -2.59 3.23 7.08
N GLY A 408 -2.33 3.91 5.97
CA GLY A 408 -2.13 3.24 4.69
C GLY A 408 -1.79 4.17 3.56
N VAL A 409 -2.01 3.69 2.35
CA VAL A 409 -1.89 4.48 1.12
C VAL A 409 -3.03 4.17 0.16
N TYR A 410 -3.46 5.16 -0.60
CA TYR A 410 -4.13 4.93 -1.88
C TYR A 410 -3.08 4.61 -2.94
N VAL A 411 -3.30 3.56 -3.72
CA VAL A 411 -2.54 3.26 -4.93
C VAL A 411 -3.35 3.71 -6.14
N MET A 412 -2.77 4.71 -6.80
CA MET A 412 -3.19 5.50 -7.96
C MET A 412 -2.71 4.96 -9.30
N LYS A 413 -3.55 4.61 -10.29
CA LYS A 413 -3.13 4.46 -11.69
C LYS A 413 -3.77 5.52 -12.58
N ALA A 414 -3.00 6.12 -13.49
CA ALA A 414 -3.52 6.99 -14.54
C ALA A 414 -2.56 7.07 -15.74
N VAL A 415 -3.08 7.51 -16.88
CA VAL A 415 -2.31 7.93 -18.06
C VAL A 415 -1.75 9.35 -17.80
N GLU A 416 -0.47 9.62 -18.10
CA GLU A 416 0.00 11.02 -18.16
C GLU A 416 -0.71 11.76 -19.30
N GLY A 417 -1.43 12.84 -18.96
CA GLY A 417 -2.10 13.72 -19.91
C GLY A 417 -1.17 14.71 -20.59
#